data_AF-A0A7Y4L1E9-F1
#
_entry.id   AF-A0A7Y4L1E9-F1
#
_cell.length_a   1.000
_cell.length_b   1.000
_cell.length_c   1.000
_cell.angle_alpha   90.00
_cell.angle_beta   90.00
_cell.angle_gamma   90.00
#
_symmetry.space_group_name_H-M   'P 1'
#
loop_
_entity.id
_entity.type
_entity.pdbx_description
1 polymer ?
#
loop_
_entity_poly.entity_id
_entity_poly.type
_entity_poly.pdbx_seq_one_letter_code
_entity_poly.pdbx_strand_id
1 'polypeptide(L)'
;MQENTSTSSTGELANVPLTGADKVAYAFYATAAAAALVGQVWAGVTHIPWPETGFSTFLKIVLVTPAVAVLELGGVATAALADLRRRKGETAYAYRAMSLFAAVIAVVFNVVGHWRPEERFLAFGFGGLSAFAYVLWLIHSSARRRDALRRAGQMATTAPVYGVVQWAREPKVTWQARSLAIEHGYGLYESLHAARHQIRNKTRREAIASTVAEYIRSEHQDERLAKIAETTYDPDRLAGMLEDRINYEVITNKLTKAISPPPEPEAAPEGEVRAAVWVVEGETRARQLRGAGTGVNLRDEDAWGEAMTGELMAVDYLPYDRNSDEPVAEAVVVEDESEHVVRANGKLKPTAPKAKVEPVVQKPQGPSPFAEPSTDTQPPALITTPEPKAAEKKVDEAKADEPEPTELEKKRARAWALLADWPAGRERNAKELAGAINSSEPMANRFIQQYDEEHGLVIASQN
;
A
#
# COMPACT_ATOMS: atom_id res chain seq x y z
N MET A 1 -30.21 -32.48 -5.49
CA MET A 1 -28.99 -31.83 -5.01
C MET A 1 -27.84 -32.47 -5.75
N GLN A 2 -27.41 -31.85 -6.85
CA GLN A 2 -26.16 -32.14 -7.53
C GLN A 2 -25.49 -30.80 -7.74
N GLU A 3 -24.24 -30.73 -7.30
CA GLU A 3 -23.42 -29.55 -7.19
C GLU A 3 -23.04 -29.05 -8.59
N ASN A 4 -23.35 -27.78 -8.87
CA ASN A 4 -22.77 -27.05 -9.99
C ASN A 4 -21.36 -26.61 -9.59
N THR A 5 -20.39 -27.53 -9.66
CA THR A 5 -18.96 -27.21 -9.66
C THR A 5 -18.50 -26.99 -11.10
N SER A 6 -19.01 -25.94 -11.75
CA SER A 6 -18.35 -25.40 -12.93
C SER A 6 -17.15 -24.58 -12.47
N THR A 7 -16.01 -25.26 -12.31
CA THR A 7 -14.69 -24.65 -12.17
C THR A 7 -14.39 -23.79 -13.40
N SER A 8 -14.54 -22.46 -13.27
CA SER A 8 -13.98 -21.53 -14.26
C SER A 8 -12.47 -21.45 -14.06
N SER A 9 -11.77 -22.49 -14.53
CA SER A 9 -10.31 -22.56 -14.64
C SER A 9 -9.80 -21.76 -15.85
N THR A 10 -10.26 -20.52 -15.97
CA THR A 10 -9.68 -19.52 -16.85
C THR A 10 -9.47 -18.31 -15.95
N GLY A 11 -8.25 -17.79 -15.85
CA GLY A 11 -7.88 -16.67 -14.95
C GLY A 11 -8.59 -15.33 -15.19
N GLU A 12 -9.75 -15.36 -15.82
CA GLU A 12 -10.67 -14.25 -16.02
C GLU A 12 -11.60 -14.11 -14.82
N LEU A 13 -11.58 -12.94 -14.18
CA LEU A 13 -12.43 -12.67 -13.02
C LEU A 13 -13.90 -12.61 -13.43
N ALA A 14 -14.76 -13.24 -12.63
CA ALA A 14 -16.21 -13.22 -12.82
C ALA A 14 -16.74 -11.77 -12.91
N ASN A 15 -17.61 -11.53 -13.88
CA ASN A 15 -18.22 -10.21 -14.06
C ASN A 15 -19.02 -9.81 -12.82
N VAL A 16 -18.74 -8.61 -12.33
CA VAL A 16 -19.50 -7.95 -11.26
C VAL A 16 -20.79 -7.40 -11.88
N PRO A 17 -21.99 -7.82 -11.43
CA PRO A 17 -23.23 -7.22 -11.91
C PRO A 17 -23.25 -5.73 -11.56
N LEU A 18 -23.71 -4.88 -12.49
CA LEU A 18 -23.83 -3.45 -12.25
C LEU A 18 -24.95 -3.21 -11.22
N THR A 19 -24.58 -2.60 -10.10
CA THR A 19 -25.49 -2.11 -9.06
C THR A 19 -26.16 -0.79 -9.48
N GLY A 20 -27.17 -0.34 -8.71
CA GLY A 20 -27.76 0.99 -8.90
C GLY A 20 -26.74 2.12 -8.77
N ALA A 21 -25.81 1.99 -7.80
CA ALA A 21 -24.72 2.95 -7.61
C ALA A 21 -23.75 2.99 -8.80
N ASP A 22 -23.45 1.83 -9.41
CA ASP A 22 -22.61 1.78 -10.62
C ASP A 22 -23.25 2.56 -11.77
N LYS A 23 -24.57 2.44 -11.96
CA LYS A 23 -25.30 3.17 -13.01
C LYS A 23 -25.22 4.69 -12.81
N VAL A 24 -25.37 5.15 -11.57
CA VAL A 24 -25.22 6.59 -11.22
C VAL A 24 -23.79 7.05 -11.48
N ALA A 25 -22.79 6.25 -11.09
CA ALA A 25 -21.38 6.57 -11.37
C ALA A 25 -21.12 6.67 -12.88
N TYR A 26 -21.62 5.74 -13.68
CA TYR A 26 -21.51 5.78 -15.14
C TYR A 26 -22.20 6.99 -15.77
N ALA A 27 -23.39 7.35 -15.28
CA ALA A 27 -24.07 8.58 -15.71
C ALA A 27 -23.21 9.81 -15.40
N PHE A 28 -22.65 9.89 -14.19
CA PHE A 28 -21.74 10.96 -13.80
C PHE A 28 -20.50 11.02 -14.71
N TYR A 29 -19.87 9.89 -15.02
CA TYR A 29 -18.70 9.85 -15.92
C TYR A 29 -19.05 10.31 -17.33
N ALA A 30 -20.22 9.90 -17.86
CA ALA A 30 -20.69 10.35 -19.16
C ALA A 30 -20.95 11.86 -19.18
N THR A 31 -21.59 12.40 -18.13
CA THR A 31 -21.82 13.84 -18.00
C THR A 31 -20.52 14.62 -17.86
N ALA A 32 -19.57 14.12 -17.07
CA ALA A 32 -18.26 14.75 -16.91
C ALA A 32 -17.47 14.77 -18.22
N ALA A 33 -17.46 13.66 -18.97
CA ALA A 33 -16.83 13.59 -20.29
C ALA A 33 -17.50 14.55 -21.29
N ALA A 34 -18.83 14.67 -21.28
CA ALA A 34 -19.55 15.62 -22.10
C ALA A 34 -19.20 17.08 -21.75
N ALA A 35 -19.11 17.40 -20.45
CA ALA A 35 -18.71 18.73 -19.99
C ALA A 35 -17.26 19.06 -20.38
N ALA A 36 -16.34 18.10 -20.24
CA ALA A 36 -14.95 18.23 -20.66
C ALA A 36 -14.83 18.51 -22.16
N LEU A 37 -15.58 17.76 -22.98
CA LEU A 37 -15.64 17.96 -24.42
C LEU A 37 -16.19 19.35 -24.77
N VAL A 38 -17.24 19.82 -24.11
CA VAL A 38 -17.79 21.17 -24.31
C VAL A 38 -16.73 22.24 -24.01
N GLY A 39 -16.01 22.13 -22.89
CA GLY A 39 -14.93 23.06 -22.53
C GLY A 39 -13.83 23.12 -23.58
N GLN A 40 -13.37 21.96 -24.06
CA GLN A 40 -12.33 21.88 -25.09
C GLN A 40 -12.80 22.39 -26.45
N VAL A 41 -14.05 22.09 -26.86
CA VAL A 41 -14.62 22.62 -28.10
C VAL A 41 -14.75 24.13 -28.01
N TRP A 42 -15.21 24.66 -26.88
CA TRP A 42 -15.25 26.10 -26.64
C TRP A 42 -13.86 26.70 -26.81
N ALA A 43 -12.87 26.18 -26.08
CA ALA A 43 -11.49 26.66 -26.14
C ALA A 43 -10.93 26.61 -27.57
N GLY A 44 -11.16 25.52 -28.30
CA GLY A 44 -10.72 25.39 -29.69
C GLY A 44 -11.40 26.37 -30.65
N VAL A 45 -12.70 26.62 -30.47
CA VAL A 45 -13.42 27.60 -31.30
C VAL A 45 -12.95 29.04 -31.02
N THR A 46 -12.58 29.36 -29.78
CA THR A 46 -12.21 30.72 -29.38
C THR A 46 -10.73 31.05 -29.55
N HIS A 47 -9.82 30.08 -29.37
CA HIS A 47 -8.37 30.32 -29.35
C HIS A 47 -7.66 29.93 -30.65
N ILE A 48 -8.22 29.06 -31.48
CA ILE A 48 -7.63 28.76 -32.80
C ILE A 48 -7.77 30.01 -33.68
N PRO A 49 -6.69 30.46 -34.33
CA PRO A 49 -6.75 31.61 -35.24
C PRO A 49 -7.45 31.22 -36.55
N TRP A 50 -8.78 31.27 -36.55
CA TRP A 50 -9.59 31.01 -37.73
C TRP A 50 -9.46 32.16 -38.74
N PRO A 51 -9.51 31.88 -40.06
CA PRO A 51 -9.62 32.92 -41.08
C PRO A 51 -10.84 33.82 -40.82
N GLU A 52 -10.68 35.14 -40.99
CA GLU A 52 -11.73 36.13 -40.72
C GLU A 52 -12.95 36.00 -41.65
N THR A 53 -12.76 35.40 -42.83
CA THR A 53 -13.81 35.16 -43.81
C THR A 53 -13.95 33.66 -44.11
N GLY A 54 -15.19 33.19 -44.29
CA GLY A 54 -15.49 31.82 -44.72
C GLY A 54 -15.82 30.80 -43.61
N PHE A 55 -15.60 31.11 -42.33
CA PHE A 55 -15.91 30.19 -41.22
C PHE A 55 -17.00 30.73 -40.29
N SER A 56 -18.23 30.22 -40.44
CA SER A 56 -19.30 30.45 -39.46
C SER A 56 -18.95 29.77 -38.13
N THR A 57 -19.48 30.28 -37.02
CA THR A 57 -19.29 29.66 -35.69
C THR A 57 -19.70 28.20 -35.68
N PHE A 58 -20.78 27.86 -36.38
CA PHE A 58 -21.23 26.47 -36.54
C PHE A 58 -20.18 25.60 -37.24
N LEU A 59 -19.58 26.08 -38.32
CA LEU A 59 -18.54 25.34 -39.05
C LEU A 59 -17.30 25.09 -38.17
N LYS A 60 -16.91 26.08 -37.35
CA LYS A 60 -15.81 25.94 -36.38
C LYS A 60 -16.11 24.83 -35.38
N ILE A 61 -17.31 24.82 -34.80
CA ILE A 61 -17.75 23.77 -33.85
C ILE A 61 -17.71 22.39 -34.52
N VAL A 62 -18.28 22.26 -35.73
CA VAL A 62 -18.34 20.98 -36.45
C VAL A 62 -16.94 20.45 -36.80
N LEU A 63 -15.96 21.31 -37.04
CA LEU A 63 -14.58 20.90 -37.34
C LEU A 63 -13.76 20.57 -36.09
N VAL A 64 -13.93 21.32 -35.00
CA VAL A 64 -13.20 21.09 -33.74
C VAL A 64 -13.73 19.87 -33.00
N THR A 65 -15.05 19.67 -32.99
CA THR A 65 -15.70 18.63 -32.18
C THR A 65 -15.17 17.23 -32.44
N PRO A 66 -15.03 16.73 -33.69
CA PRO A 66 -14.51 15.39 -33.93
C PRO A 66 -13.07 15.20 -33.45
N ALA A 67 -12.21 16.21 -33.64
CA ALA A 67 -10.82 16.14 -33.21
C ALA A 67 -10.71 16.04 -31.68
N VAL A 68 -11.48 16.86 -30.97
CA VAL A 68 -11.57 16.85 -29.51
C VAL A 68 -12.20 15.55 -29.00
N ALA A 69 -13.29 15.11 -29.64
CA ALA A 69 -13.99 13.88 -29.27
C ALA A 69 -13.09 12.64 -29.36
N VAL A 70 -12.20 12.57 -30.37
CA VAL A 70 -11.25 11.46 -30.49
C VAL A 70 -10.27 11.42 -29.31
N LEU A 71 -9.80 12.57 -28.84
CA LEU A 71 -8.91 12.63 -27.68
C LEU A 71 -9.62 12.17 -26.40
N GLU A 72 -10.82 12.69 -26.13
CA GLU A 72 -11.63 12.33 -24.97
C GLU A 72 -12.05 10.84 -24.99
N LEU A 73 -12.61 10.39 -26.11
CA LEU A 73 -13.02 8.99 -26.28
C LEU A 73 -11.82 8.05 -26.27
N GLY A 74 -10.66 8.48 -26.77
CA GLY A 74 -9.41 7.74 -26.67
C GLY A 74 -8.99 7.50 -25.21
N GLY A 75 -9.09 8.53 -24.36
CA GLY A 75 -8.87 8.43 -22.92
C GLY A 75 -9.85 7.47 -22.24
N VAL A 76 -11.14 7.58 -22.54
CA VAL A 76 -12.19 6.69 -22.00
C VAL A 76 -11.99 5.25 -22.47
N ALA A 77 -11.71 5.04 -23.76
CA ALA A 77 -11.51 3.72 -24.35
C ALA A 77 -10.27 3.03 -23.76
N THR A 78 -9.15 3.74 -23.63
CA THR A 78 -7.93 3.19 -23.01
C THR A 78 -8.14 2.89 -21.52
N ALA A 79 -8.86 3.74 -20.78
CA ALA A 79 -9.22 3.47 -19.39
C ALA A 79 -10.13 2.23 -19.24
N ALA A 80 -11.09 2.05 -20.15
CA ALA A 80 -11.97 0.88 -20.18
C ALA A 80 -11.21 -0.41 -20.54
N LEU A 81 -10.34 -0.35 -21.55
CA LEU A 81 -9.46 -1.46 -21.94
C LEU A 81 -8.51 -1.84 -20.80
N ALA A 82 -7.99 -0.85 -20.06
CA ALA A 82 -7.19 -1.10 -18.85
C ALA A 82 -8.01 -1.86 -17.78
N ASP A 83 -9.27 -1.48 -17.52
CA ASP A 83 -10.13 -2.21 -16.57
C ASP A 83 -10.38 -3.65 -17.03
N LEU A 84 -10.68 -3.86 -18.33
CA LEU A 84 -10.90 -5.18 -18.90
C LEU A 84 -9.67 -6.08 -18.78
N ARG A 85 -8.47 -5.59 -19.18
CA ARG A 85 -7.22 -6.37 -19.08
C ARG A 85 -6.85 -6.67 -17.63
N ARG A 86 -7.07 -5.73 -16.72
CA ARG A 86 -6.83 -5.94 -15.27
C ARG A 86 -7.75 -6.96 -14.63
N ARG A 87 -8.94 -7.19 -15.20
CA ARG A 87 -9.83 -8.28 -14.79
C ARG A 87 -9.40 -9.64 -15.33
N LYS A 88 -8.54 -9.68 -16.34
CA LYS A 88 -7.88 -10.90 -16.84
C LYS A 88 -6.55 -11.20 -16.14
N GLY A 89 -6.25 -10.48 -15.05
CA GLY A 89 -5.01 -10.65 -14.29
C GLY A 89 -3.81 -9.83 -14.79
N GLU A 90 -3.92 -9.15 -15.93
CA GLU A 90 -2.82 -8.33 -16.47
C GLU A 90 -2.63 -7.02 -15.69
N THR A 91 -1.41 -6.45 -15.70
CA THR A 91 -1.14 -5.13 -15.09
C THR A 91 -1.71 -3.98 -15.93
N ALA A 92 -1.87 -4.21 -17.25
CA ALA A 92 -2.37 -3.28 -18.26
C ALA A 92 -1.66 -1.91 -18.25
N TYR A 93 -0.35 -1.89 -17.98
CA TYR A 93 0.41 -0.65 -17.77
C TYR A 93 0.30 0.32 -18.96
N ALA A 94 0.45 -0.18 -20.20
CA ALA A 94 0.37 0.65 -21.40
C ALA A 94 -0.98 1.38 -21.53
N TYR A 95 -2.09 0.67 -21.36
CA TYR A 95 -3.43 1.29 -21.42
C TYR A 95 -3.66 2.32 -20.30
N ARG A 96 -3.11 2.08 -19.10
CA ARG A 96 -3.20 3.02 -17.97
C ARG A 96 -2.35 4.27 -18.19
N ALA A 97 -1.16 4.10 -18.76
CA ALA A 97 -0.28 5.21 -19.11
C ALA A 97 -0.94 6.08 -20.18
N MET A 98 -1.52 5.46 -21.22
CA MET A 98 -2.26 6.17 -22.27
C MET A 98 -3.50 6.88 -21.73
N SER A 99 -4.27 6.25 -20.83
CA SER A 99 -5.45 6.90 -20.24
C SER A 99 -5.06 8.08 -19.35
N LEU A 100 -3.98 7.94 -18.59
CA LEU A 100 -3.45 9.02 -17.76
C LEU A 100 -2.94 10.18 -18.63
N PHE A 101 -2.19 9.87 -19.68
CA PHE A 101 -1.69 10.85 -20.63
C PHE A 101 -2.83 11.63 -21.29
N ALA A 102 -3.85 10.93 -21.78
CA ALA A 102 -5.04 11.57 -22.34
C ALA A 102 -5.75 12.46 -21.32
N ALA A 103 -5.93 11.99 -20.07
CA ALA A 103 -6.55 12.78 -19.01
C ALA A 103 -5.73 14.03 -18.64
N VAL A 104 -4.39 13.93 -18.60
CA VAL A 104 -3.50 15.08 -18.35
C VAL A 104 -3.62 16.09 -19.48
N ILE A 105 -3.55 15.66 -20.74
CA ILE A 105 -3.74 16.54 -21.90
C ILE A 105 -5.11 17.22 -21.82
N ALA A 106 -6.17 16.46 -21.53
CA ALA A 106 -7.51 17.00 -21.44
C ALA A 106 -7.65 18.11 -20.39
N VAL A 107 -7.07 17.89 -19.21
CA VAL A 107 -7.02 18.89 -18.13
C VAL A 107 -6.22 20.11 -18.57
N VAL A 108 -5.05 19.92 -19.19
CA VAL A 108 -4.21 21.03 -19.68
C VAL A 108 -4.96 21.88 -20.71
N PHE A 109 -5.63 21.26 -21.69
CA PHE A 109 -6.43 21.99 -22.68
C PHE A 109 -7.55 22.79 -22.02
N ASN A 110 -8.28 22.21 -21.06
CA ASN A 110 -9.36 22.91 -20.36
C ASN A 110 -8.85 24.04 -19.46
N VAL A 111 -7.69 23.87 -18.81
CA VAL A 111 -7.11 24.89 -17.93
C VAL A 111 -6.50 26.02 -18.75
N VAL A 112 -5.64 25.71 -19.73
CA VAL A 112 -4.97 26.71 -20.58
C VAL A 112 -5.97 27.43 -21.47
N GLY A 113 -6.95 26.70 -22.03
CA GLY A 113 -8.00 27.25 -22.88
C GLY A 113 -8.92 28.26 -22.18
N HIS A 114 -8.93 28.30 -20.85
CA HIS A 114 -9.75 29.21 -20.04
C HIS A 114 -8.93 29.96 -18.98
N TRP A 115 -7.61 30.09 -19.17
CA TRP A 115 -6.72 30.70 -18.16
C TRP A 115 -6.88 32.21 -18.00
N ARG A 116 -7.59 32.86 -18.94
CA ARG A 116 -7.82 34.31 -18.93
C ARG A 116 -8.51 34.75 -17.63
N PRO A 117 -8.18 35.92 -17.06
CA PRO A 117 -8.69 36.38 -15.77
C PRO A 117 -10.21 36.29 -15.61
N GLU A 118 -10.95 36.62 -16.66
CA GLU A 118 -12.40 36.59 -16.76
C GLU A 118 -13.01 35.17 -16.85
N GLU A 119 -12.23 34.17 -17.27
CA GLU A 119 -12.67 32.79 -17.51
C GLU A 119 -12.11 31.77 -16.51
N ARG A 120 -11.32 32.20 -15.50
CA ARG A 120 -10.65 31.29 -14.55
C ARG A 120 -11.60 30.33 -13.83
N PHE A 121 -12.85 30.74 -13.59
CA PHE A 121 -13.86 29.86 -13.03
C PHE A 121 -14.20 28.68 -13.96
N LEU A 122 -14.19 28.89 -15.28
CA LEU A 122 -14.38 27.84 -16.29
C LEU A 122 -13.17 26.91 -16.36
N ALA A 123 -11.94 27.43 -16.21
CA ALA A 123 -10.74 26.60 -16.10
C ALA A 123 -10.81 25.64 -14.91
N PHE A 124 -11.22 26.16 -13.73
CA PHE A 124 -11.44 25.32 -12.55
C PHE A 124 -12.63 24.36 -12.73
N GLY A 125 -13.72 24.82 -13.34
CA GLY A 125 -14.90 24.02 -13.63
C GLY A 125 -14.60 22.83 -14.54
N PHE A 126 -14.18 23.08 -15.78
CA PHE A 126 -13.92 22.03 -16.76
C PHE A 126 -12.67 21.21 -16.41
N GLY A 127 -11.55 21.86 -16.06
CA GLY A 127 -10.30 21.18 -15.72
C GLY A 127 -10.42 20.39 -14.42
N GLY A 128 -10.97 21.00 -13.37
CA GLY A 128 -11.18 20.36 -12.07
C GLY A 128 -12.18 19.22 -12.13
N LEU A 129 -13.32 19.39 -12.82
CA LEU A 129 -14.31 18.31 -13.01
C LEU A 129 -13.72 17.14 -13.79
N SER A 130 -12.92 17.40 -14.84
CA SER A 130 -12.25 16.34 -15.63
C SER A 130 -11.27 15.54 -14.77
N ALA A 131 -10.41 16.22 -14.02
CA ALA A 131 -9.46 15.58 -13.11
C ALA A 131 -10.18 14.77 -12.03
N PHE A 132 -11.21 15.36 -11.40
CA PHE A 132 -12.02 14.70 -10.38
C PHE A 132 -12.72 13.46 -10.92
N ALA A 133 -13.34 13.54 -12.09
CA ALA A 133 -14.02 12.40 -12.72
C ALA A 133 -13.04 11.27 -13.06
N TYR A 134 -11.86 11.59 -13.56
CA TYR A 134 -10.82 10.59 -13.83
C TYR A 134 -10.33 9.89 -12.56
N VAL A 135 -10.05 10.65 -11.49
CA VAL A 135 -9.65 10.07 -10.19
C VAL A 135 -10.75 9.19 -9.62
N LEU A 136 -12.00 9.66 -9.67
CA LEU A 136 -13.15 8.89 -9.20
C LEU A 136 -13.32 7.60 -10.02
N TRP A 137 -13.11 7.64 -11.34
CA TRP A 137 -13.08 6.45 -12.19
C TRP A 137 -12.00 5.45 -11.75
N LEU A 138 -10.79 5.91 -11.44
CA LEU A 138 -9.70 5.04 -10.96
C LEU A 138 -10.05 4.36 -9.63
N ILE A 139 -10.62 5.12 -8.69
CA ILE A 139 -11.07 4.60 -7.40
C ILE A 139 -12.17 3.56 -7.62
N HIS A 140 -13.18 3.89 -8.42
CA HIS A 140 -14.32 3.03 -8.70
C HIS A 140 -13.93 1.74 -9.44
N SER A 141 -13.15 1.83 -10.51
CA SER A 141 -12.63 0.66 -11.24
C SER A 141 -11.77 -0.24 -10.34
N SER A 142 -10.95 0.34 -9.47
CA SER A 142 -10.15 -0.43 -8.50
C SER A 142 -11.03 -1.15 -7.45
N ALA A 143 -12.11 -0.53 -7.00
CA ALA A 143 -13.06 -1.14 -6.06
C ALA A 143 -13.72 -2.37 -6.70
N ARG A 144 -14.25 -2.22 -7.92
CA ARG A 144 -14.87 -3.33 -8.65
C ARG A 144 -13.91 -4.47 -8.93
N ARG A 145 -12.64 -4.18 -9.25
CA ARG A 145 -11.62 -5.23 -9.39
C ARG A 145 -11.42 -6.00 -8.09
N ARG A 146 -11.36 -5.32 -6.94
CA ARG A 146 -11.28 -5.98 -5.63
C ARG A 146 -12.51 -6.84 -5.36
N ASP A 147 -13.70 -6.36 -5.70
CA ASP A 147 -14.94 -7.13 -5.54
C ASP A 147 -14.96 -8.38 -6.45
N ALA A 148 -14.47 -8.25 -7.68
CA ALA A 148 -14.31 -9.37 -8.59
C ALA A 148 -13.30 -10.40 -8.07
N LEU A 149 -12.15 -9.95 -7.52
CA LEU A 149 -11.14 -10.81 -6.89
C LEU A 149 -11.69 -11.55 -5.67
N ARG A 150 -12.48 -10.87 -4.82
CA ARG A 150 -13.13 -11.50 -3.66
C ARG A 150 -14.14 -12.56 -4.09
N ARG A 151 -14.94 -12.30 -5.11
CA ARG A 151 -15.88 -13.29 -5.66
C ARG A 151 -15.18 -14.49 -6.30
N ALA A 152 -14.02 -14.29 -6.88
CA ALA A 152 -13.19 -15.38 -7.41
C ALA A 152 -12.43 -16.15 -6.30
N GLY A 153 -12.58 -15.78 -5.02
CA GLY A 153 -11.82 -16.38 -3.91
C GLY A 153 -10.32 -16.05 -3.94
N GLN A 154 -9.88 -15.13 -4.81
CA GLN A 154 -8.47 -14.77 -5.02
C GLN A 154 -7.99 -13.64 -4.09
N MET A 155 -8.88 -13.06 -3.29
CA MET A 155 -8.54 -12.04 -2.30
C MET A 155 -9.15 -12.45 -0.96
N ALA A 156 -8.32 -12.46 0.08
CA ALA A 156 -8.77 -12.72 1.44
C ALA A 156 -9.88 -11.76 1.88
N THR A 157 -10.66 -12.20 2.88
CA THR A 157 -11.80 -11.45 3.42
C THR A 157 -11.42 -10.03 3.81
N THR A 158 -12.38 -9.11 3.72
CA THR A 158 -12.14 -7.71 4.09
C THR A 158 -11.61 -7.61 5.51
N ALA A 159 -10.44 -6.99 5.65
CA ALA A 159 -9.87 -6.67 6.95
C ALA A 159 -10.87 -5.90 7.82
N PRO A 160 -10.80 -6.02 9.15
CA PRO A 160 -11.56 -5.19 10.07
C PRO A 160 -11.38 -3.70 9.78
N VAL A 161 -12.43 -2.91 10.01
CA VAL A 161 -12.37 -1.46 9.86
C VAL A 161 -11.71 -0.86 11.11
N TYR A 162 -10.50 -0.32 10.93
CA TYR A 162 -9.81 0.42 11.99
C TYR A 162 -10.23 1.89 11.98
N GLY A 163 -10.57 2.44 13.15
CA GLY A 163 -11.02 3.83 13.29
C GLY A 163 -9.93 4.85 12.93
N VAL A 164 -10.35 6.06 12.53
CA VAL A 164 -9.43 7.16 12.14
C VAL A 164 -8.48 7.54 13.28
N VAL A 165 -8.97 7.55 14.52
CA VAL A 165 -8.14 7.85 15.71
C VAL A 165 -7.01 6.82 15.87
N GLN A 166 -7.27 5.55 15.58
CA GLN A 166 -6.26 4.48 15.65
C GLN A 166 -5.19 4.67 14.56
N TRP A 167 -5.60 5.05 13.36
CA TRP A 167 -4.67 5.42 12.27
C TRP A 167 -3.79 6.62 12.62
N ALA A 168 -4.37 7.64 13.25
CA ALA A 168 -3.64 8.84 13.66
C ALA A 168 -2.66 8.55 14.80
N ARG A 169 -3.06 7.74 15.79
CA ARG A 169 -2.25 7.47 16.98
C ARG A 169 -1.16 6.43 16.73
N GLU A 170 -1.46 5.34 16.01
CA GLU A 170 -0.56 4.21 15.81
C GLU A 170 -0.57 3.71 14.35
N PRO A 171 -0.09 4.52 13.38
CA PRO A 171 -0.19 4.17 11.96
C PRO A 171 0.57 2.88 11.61
N LYS A 172 1.77 2.68 12.17
CA LYS A 172 2.60 1.48 11.92
C LYS A 172 1.93 0.21 12.44
N VAL A 173 1.40 0.25 13.67
CA VAL A 173 0.67 -0.88 14.27
C VAL A 173 -0.57 -1.20 13.45
N THR A 174 -1.31 -0.18 13.02
CA THR A 174 -2.55 -0.36 12.26
C THR A 174 -2.31 -0.96 10.88
N TRP A 175 -1.24 -0.55 10.19
CA TRP A 175 -0.81 -1.19 8.94
C TRP A 175 -0.53 -2.68 9.13
N GLN A 176 0.23 -3.04 10.15
CA GLN A 176 0.61 -4.44 10.42
C GLN A 176 -0.55 -5.27 10.97
N ALA A 177 -1.42 -4.69 11.78
CA ALA A 177 -2.66 -5.33 12.22
C ALA A 177 -3.53 -5.66 11.01
N ARG A 178 -3.65 -4.72 10.07
CA ARG A 178 -4.42 -4.94 8.85
C ARG A 178 -3.85 -6.06 7.99
N SER A 179 -2.53 -6.18 7.85
CA SER A 179 -1.94 -7.30 7.10
C SER A 179 -2.18 -8.63 7.82
N LEU A 180 -1.96 -8.68 9.14
CA LEU A 180 -2.19 -9.88 9.94
C LEU A 180 -3.65 -10.33 9.94
N ALA A 181 -4.60 -9.39 9.97
CA ALA A 181 -6.02 -9.70 9.88
C ALA A 181 -6.40 -10.31 8.52
N ILE A 182 -5.74 -9.89 7.44
CA ILE A 182 -5.96 -10.44 6.10
C ILE A 182 -5.34 -11.84 5.97
N GLU A 183 -4.13 -12.03 6.50
CA GLU A 183 -3.38 -13.29 6.40
C GLU A 183 -3.94 -14.40 7.28
N HIS A 184 -4.29 -14.07 8.53
CA HIS A 184 -4.67 -15.04 9.56
C HIS A 184 -6.16 -15.04 9.90
N GLY A 185 -6.94 -14.13 9.29
CA GLY A 185 -8.38 -13.99 9.58
C GLY A 185 -8.69 -13.40 10.95
N TYR A 186 -7.74 -12.73 11.60
CA TYR A 186 -7.91 -12.16 12.93
C TYR A 186 -8.98 -11.07 12.98
N GLY A 187 -9.69 -11.01 14.11
CA GLY A 187 -10.60 -9.91 14.43
C GLY A 187 -9.88 -8.56 14.65
N LEU A 188 -10.65 -7.48 14.81
CA LEU A 188 -10.10 -6.12 15.00
C LEU A 188 -9.10 -6.04 16.17
N TYR A 189 -9.51 -6.50 17.36
CA TYR A 189 -8.69 -6.41 18.56
C TYR A 189 -7.53 -7.40 18.56
N GLU A 190 -7.77 -8.62 18.07
CA GLU A 190 -6.78 -9.68 17.97
C GLU A 190 -5.63 -9.28 17.03
N SER A 191 -5.97 -8.73 15.85
CA SER A 191 -4.97 -8.23 14.91
C SER A 191 -4.14 -7.07 15.47
N LEU A 192 -4.74 -6.15 16.24
CA LEU A 192 -4.00 -5.08 16.92
C LEU A 192 -3.07 -5.64 18.00
N HIS A 193 -3.54 -6.61 18.78
CA HIS A 193 -2.72 -7.24 19.81
C HIS A 193 -1.53 -8.00 19.21
N ALA A 194 -1.78 -8.80 18.18
CA ALA A 194 -0.75 -9.54 17.44
C ALA A 194 0.27 -8.59 16.80
N ALA A 195 -0.18 -7.49 16.19
CA ALA A 195 0.71 -6.48 15.60
C ALA A 195 1.60 -5.81 16.65
N ARG A 196 1.03 -5.38 17.79
CA ARG A 196 1.81 -4.80 18.89
C ARG A 196 2.80 -5.80 19.46
N HIS A 197 2.44 -7.08 19.55
CA HIS A 197 3.34 -8.13 20.00
C HIS A 197 4.50 -8.33 19.02
N GLN A 198 4.23 -8.45 17.72
CA GLN A 198 5.28 -8.57 16.70
C GLN A 198 6.22 -7.38 16.67
N ILE A 199 5.69 -6.16 16.72
CA ILE A 199 6.49 -4.94 16.73
C ILE A 199 7.38 -4.90 17.98
N ARG A 200 6.83 -5.16 19.18
CA ARG A 200 7.62 -5.21 20.42
C ARG A 200 8.72 -6.25 20.35
N ASN A 201 8.43 -7.45 19.85
CA ASN A 201 9.43 -8.53 19.76
C ASN A 201 10.50 -8.23 18.71
N LYS A 202 10.14 -7.54 17.61
CA LYS A 202 11.11 -7.09 16.61
C LYS A 202 12.03 -6.01 17.19
N THR A 203 11.46 -4.98 17.82
CA THR A 203 12.25 -3.91 18.46
C THR A 203 13.15 -4.45 19.57
N ARG A 204 12.67 -5.41 20.37
CA ARG A 204 13.50 -6.08 21.37
C ARG A 204 14.67 -6.84 20.73
N ARG A 205 14.40 -7.64 19.70
CA ARG A 205 15.44 -8.41 19.01
C ARG A 205 16.47 -7.50 18.35
N GLU A 206 16.04 -6.42 17.70
CA GLU A 206 16.93 -5.41 17.14
C GLU A 206 17.82 -4.77 18.21
N ALA A 207 17.27 -4.46 19.39
CA ALA A 207 18.05 -3.92 20.50
C ALA A 207 19.10 -4.94 21.01
N ILE A 208 18.71 -6.19 21.23
CA ILE A 208 19.64 -7.26 21.67
C ILE A 208 20.73 -7.48 20.61
N ALA A 209 20.35 -7.60 19.34
CA ALA A 209 21.27 -7.77 18.22
C ALA A 209 22.26 -6.60 18.13
N SER A 210 21.81 -5.36 18.34
CA SER A 210 22.67 -4.18 18.36
C SER A 210 23.71 -4.23 19.49
N THR A 211 23.30 -4.65 20.69
CA THR A 211 24.21 -4.80 21.84
C THR A 211 25.18 -5.96 21.65
N VAL A 212 24.73 -7.08 21.07
CA VAL A 212 25.61 -8.21 20.73
C VAL A 212 26.63 -7.80 19.67
N ALA A 213 26.22 -7.07 18.64
CA ALA A 213 27.12 -6.57 17.62
C ALA A 213 28.13 -5.57 18.20
N GLU A 214 27.71 -4.68 19.10
CA GLU A 214 28.62 -3.77 19.81
C GLU A 214 29.61 -4.53 20.69
N TYR A 215 29.16 -5.56 21.41
CA TYR A 215 30.03 -6.42 22.21
C TYR A 215 31.07 -7.14 21.34
N ILE A 216 30.66 -7.75 20.23
CA ILE A 216 31.56 -8.41 19.27
C ILE A 216 32.59 -7.42 18.71
N ARG A 217 32.17 -6.19 18.37
CA ARG A 217 33.09 -5.13 17.91
C ARG A 217 34.07 -4.70 19.00
N SER A 218 33.63 -4.61 20.25
CA SER A 218 34.49 -4.21 21.37
C SER A 218 35.55 -5.25 21.71
N GLU A 219 35.26 -6.54 21.47
CA GLU A 219 36.18 -7.65 21.73
C GLU A 219 37.24 -7.79 20.61
N HIS A 220 37.10 -7.10 19.48
CA HIS A 220 38.02 -7.21 18.34
C HIS A 220 38.71 -5.87 18.05
N GLN A 221 40.02 -5.79 18.30
CA GLN A 221 40.80 -4.55 18.07
C GLN A 221 40.94 -4.16 16.59
N ASP A 222 40.75 -5.10 15.65
CA ASP A 222 40.77 -4.84 14.21
C ASP A 222 39.36 -4.71 13.63
N GLU A 223 39.02 -3.55 13.09
CA GLU A 223 37.71 -3.23 12.48
C GLU A 223 37.33 -4.19 11.34
N ARG A 224 38.33 -4.73 10.62
CA ARG A 224 38.13 -5.74 9.57
C ARG A 224 37.75 -7.10 10.14
N LEU A 225 38.34 -7.52 11.26
CA LEU A 225 37.99 -8.77 11.94
C LEU A 225 36.62 -8.67 12.61
N ALA A 226 36.29 -7.50 13.18
CA ALA A 226 34.97 -7.22 13.72
C ALA A 226 33.86 -7.32 12.65
N LYS A 227 34.11 -6.79 11.44
CA LYS A 227 33.16 -6.88 10.32
C LYS A 227 33.04 -8.30 9.74
N ILE A 228 34.13 -9.07 9.74
CA ILE A 228 34.10 -10.50 9.39
C ILE A 228 33.34 -11.29 10.46
N ALA A 229 33.52 -10.97 11.75
CA ALA A 229 32.80 -11.59 12.84
C ALA A 229 31.30 -11.23 12.83
N GLU A 230 30.93 -9.98 12.55
CA GLU A 230 29.53 -9.53 12.41
C GLU A 230 28.82 -10.20 11.22
N THR A 231 29.55 -10.53 10.15
CA THR A 231 29.00 -11.27 9.00
C THR A 231 29.02 -12.79 9.19
N THR A 232 29.87 -13.32 10.07
CA THR A 232 29.98 -14.76 10.37
C THR A 232 29.05 -15.18 11.52
N TYR A 233 28.91 -14.33 12.54
CA TYR A 233 27.99 -14.48 13.65
C TYR A 233 26.76 -13.61 13.38
N ASP A 234 25.71 -14.20 12.82
CA ASP A 234 24.42 -13.54 12.64
C ASP A 234 23.89 -13.01 14.00
N PRO A 235 23.90 -11.69 14.23
CA PRO A 235 23.50 -11.11 15.51
C PRO A 235 22.03 -11.37 15.82
N ASP A 236 21.18 -11.48 14.79
CA ASP A 236 19.75 -11.77 14.95
C ASP A 236 19.54 -13.22 15.41
N ARG A 237 20.33 -14.15 14.87
CA ARG A 237 20.31 -15.55 15.32
C ARG A 237 20.83 -15.71 16.73
N LEU A 238 21.90 -14.98 17.11
CA LEU A 238 22.41 -14.96 18.48
C LEU A 238 21.39 -14.34 19.44
N ALA A 239 20.73 -13.25 19.06
CA ALA A 239 19.66 -12.64 19.83
C ALA A 239 18.50 -13.60 20.06
N GLY A 240 18.10 -14.36 19.02
CA GLY A 240 17.08 -15.41 19.15
C GLY A 240 17.49 -16.53 20.13
N MET A 241 18.71 -17.06 20.00
CA MET A 241 19.22 -18.09 20.91
C MET A 241 19.38 -17.59 22.36
N LEU A 242 19.69 -16.30 22.54
CA LEU A 242 19.77 -15.67 23.85
C LEU A 242 18.37 -15.50 24.46
N GLU A 243 17.39 -15.06 23.68
CA GLU A 243 15.99 -14.96 24.11
C GLU A 243 15.43 -16.32 24.55
N ASP A 244 15.73 -17.39 23.82
CA ASP A 244 15.31 -18.76 24.15
C ASP A 244 15.96 -19.32 25.45
N ARG A 245 17.13 -18.80 25.83
CA ARG A 245 17.87 -19.25 27.04
C ARG A 245 17.64 -18.37 28.27
N ILE A 246 17.01 -17.21 28.12
CA ILE A 246 16.73 -16.33 29.26
C ILE A 246 15.65 -16.96 30.13
N ASN A 247 16.02 -17.34 31.36
CA ASN A 247 15.06 -17.79 32.37
C ASN A 247 14.41 -16.58 33.03
N TYR A 248 13.24 -16.20 32.53
CA TYR A 248 12.46 -15.06 33.03
C TYR A 248 12.07 -15.21 34.50
N GLU A 249 11.84 -16.43 35.02
CA GLU A 249 11.51 -16.63 36.44
C GLU A 249 12.67 -16.25 37.36
N VAL A 250 13.90 -16.62 36.99
CA VAL A 250 15.11 -16.27 37.75
C VAL A 250 15.34 -14.76 37.75
N ILE A 251 15.16 -14.09 36.61
CA ILE A 251 15.33 -12.64 36.51
C ILE A 251 14.22 -11.91 37.29
N THR A 252 12.97 -12.36 37.17
CA THR A 252 11.84 -11.78 37.90
C THR A 252 12.06 -11.91 39.40
N ASN A 253 12.48 -13.07 39.90
CA ASN A 253 12.79 -13.27 41.32
C ASN A 253 13.93 -12.36 41.82
N LYS A 254 14.96 -12.13 41.00
CA LYS A 254 16.04 -11.19 41.35
C LYS A 254 15.54 -9.74 41.38
N LEU A 255 14.71 -9.35 40.41
CA LEU A 255 14.16 -7.99 40.33
C LEU A 255 13.18 -7.73 41.48
N THR A 256 12.29 -8.68 41.77
CA THR A 256 11.36 -8.62 42.90
C THR A 256 12.12 -8.53 44.22
N LYS A 257 13.24 -9.24 44.38
CA LYS A 257 14.08 -9.13 45.57
C LYS A 257 14.79 -7.78 45.68
N ALA A 258 15.16 -7.16 44.56
CA ALA A 258 15.81 -5.85 44.53
C ALA A 258 14.82 -4.67 44.75
N ILE A 259 13.55 -4.85 44.37
CA ILE A 259 12.50 -3.83 44.50
C ILE A 259 11.70 -4.00 45.80
N SER A 260 11.77 -5.16 46.45
CA SER A 260 11.14 -5.36 47.75
C SER A 260 11.78 -4.45 48.80
N PRO A 261 10.99 -3.73 49.63
CA PRO A 261 11.52 -2.87 50.67
C PRO A 261 12.41 -3.68 51.62
N PRO A 262 13.50 -3.09 52.17
CA PRO A 262 14.34 -3.79 53.12
C PRO A 262 13.48 -4.27 54.30
N PRO A 263 13.72 -5.50 54.81
CA PRO A 263 12.94 -6.02 55.92
C PRO A 263 13.03 -5.04 57.09
N GLU A 264 11.86 -4.68 57.61
CA GLU A 264 11.71 -3.82 58.78
C GLU A 264 12.61 -4.40 59.91
N PRO A 265 13.52 -3.61 60.51
CA PRO A 265 14.40 -4.14 61.54
C PRO A 265 13.55 -4.72 62.67
N GLU A 266 13.82 -5.97 63.05
CA GLU A 266 13.22 -6.63 64.19
C GLU A 266 13.18 -5.67 65.37
N ALA A 267 11.98 -5.44 65.91
CA ALA A 267 11.75 -4.58 67.05
C ALA A 267 12.74 -4.94 68.17
N ALA A 268 13.71 -4.07 68.39
CA ALA A 268 14.51 -4.11 69.60
C ALA A 268 13.56 -3.96 70.80
N PRO A 269 13.81 -4.68 71.91
CA PRO A 269 12.90 -4.71 73.05
C PRO A 269 12.63 -3.31 73.59
N GLU A 270 11.35 -3.06 73.90
CA GLU A 270 10.78 -1.81 74.38
C GLU A 270 11.66 -1.13 75.45
N GLY A 271 12.14 0.09 75.15
CA GLY A 271 12.81 0.90 76.14
C GLY A 271 13.64 2.06 75.57
N GLU A 272 12.94 3.12 75.14
CA GLU A 272 13.35 4.54 75.12
C GLU A 272 12.91 5.26 73.84
N VAL A 273 11.69 5.79 73.90
CA VAL A 273 11.18 6.76 72.92
C VAL A 273 11.91 8.08 73.14
N ARG A 274 12.83 8.47 72.25
CA ARG A 274 13.23 9.87 72.08
C ARG A 274 12.65 10.39 70.76
N ALA A 275 11.59 11.19 70.90
CA ALA A 275 11.03 11.98 69.82
C ALA A 275 12.09 12.94 69.25
N ALA A 276 12.58 12.68 68.04
CA ALA A 276 13.30 13.68 67.26
C ALA A 276 12.26 14.49 66.47
N VAL A 277 11.88 15.62 67.06
CA VAL A 277 11.13 16.70 66.41
C VAL A 277 12.05 17.31 65.33
N TRP A 278 11.69 17.19 64.06
CA TRP A 278 12.29 18.00 63.01
C TRP A 278 11.48 19.29 62.88
N VAL A 279 12.04 20.37 63.41
CA VAL A 279 11.54 21.74 63.23
C VAL A 279 11.90 22.18 61.81
N VAL A 280 10.89 22.49 61.01
CA VAL A 280 11.03 23.15 59.71
C VAL A 280 11.12 24.64 59.97
N GLU A 281 12.31 25.22 59.89
CA GLU A 281 12.51 26.67 59.92
C GLU A 281 13.01 27.10 58.53
N GLY A 282 12.15 27.83 57.81
CA GLY A 282 12.45 28.35 56.49
C GLY A 282 13.18 29.68 56.58
N GLU A 283 14.27 29.81 55.84
CA GLU A 283 14.80 31.12 55.44
C GLU A 283 15.17 31.13 53.96
N THR A 284 14.39 31.91 53.22
CA THR A 284 14.64 32.33 51.85
C THR A 284 15.87 33.25 51.78
N ARG A 285 16.87 32.91 50.97
CA ARG A 285 17.82 33.92 50.47
C ARG A 285 18.22 33.66 49.02
N ALA A 286 17.68 34.51 48.16
CA ALA A 286 18.11 34.68 46.78
C ALA A 286 19.58 35.14 46.73
N ARG A 287 20.41 34.47 45.92
CA ARG A 287 21.63 35.06 45.37
C ARG A 287 21.72 34.77 43.88
N GLN A 288 21.83 35.87 43.16
CA GLN A 288 21.79 36.07 41.73
C GLN A 288 23.21 35.88 41.13
N LEU A 289 23.22 35.51 39.84
CA LEU A 289 24.16 35.90 38.76
C LEU A 289 25.25 34.93 38.25
N ARG A 290 25.12 34.68 36.93
CA ARG A 290 26.14 34.59 35.84
C ARG A 290 27.17 33.44 35.93
N GLY A 291 27.57 32.78 34.85
CA GLY A 291 27.37 32.99 33.42
C GLY A 291 28.61 32.49 32.66
N ALA A 292 28.40 31.81 31.53
CA ALA A 292 29.35 31.46 30.46
C ALA A 292 30.48 30.46 30.79
N GLY A 293 30.61 29.42 29.97
CA GLY A 293 31.81 28.59 29.93
C GLY A 293 31.59 27.22 29.29
N THR A 294 31.92 27.14 28.00
CA THR A 294 32.16 25.94 27.19
C THR A 294 32.87 24.79 27.91
N GLY A 295 32.47 23.54 27.64
CA GLY A 295 33.31 22.38 27.90
C GLY A 295 32.53 21.08 28.10
N VAL A 296 32.31 20.35 27.01
CA VAL A 296 31.98 18.92 27.08
C VAL A 296 33.24 18.21 27.59
N ASN A 297 33.19 17.73 28.84
CA ASN A 297 34.16 16.76 29.35
C ASN A 297 33.44 15.42 29.55
N LEU A 298 33.72 14.49 28.63
CA LEU A 298 33.41 13.07 28.75
C LEU A 298 34.38 12.44 29.76
N ARG A 299 34.04 12.49 31.05
CA ARG A 299 34.42 11.50 32.08
C ARG A 299 33.82 11.95 33.41
N ASP A 300 32.70 11.35 33.79
CA ASP A 300 32.24 11.26 35.18
C ASP A 300 31.07 10.26 35.23
N GLU A 301 31.32 9.07 35.81
CA GLU A 301 30.31 8.02 36.02
C GLU A 301 29.39 8.30 37.22
N ASP A 302 29.53 9.46 37.88
CA ASP A 302 28.75 9.83 39.08
C ASP A 302 27.55 10.76 38.79
N ALA A 303 27.31 11.15 37.54
CA ALA A 303 26.19 12.04 37.16
C ALA A 303 24.82 11.35 37.03
N TRP A 304 24.74 10.03 37.21
CA TRP A 304 23.47 9.27 37.20
C TRP A 304 22.78 9.19 38.57
N GLY A 305 23.45 9.59 39.66
CA GLY A 305 22.92 9.51 41.02
C GLY A 305 22.01 10.67 41.45
N GLU A 306 22.19 11.87 40.90
CA GLU A 306 21.50 13.09 41.38
C GLU A 306 20.34 13.57 40.49
N ALA A 307 20.14 13.01 39.29
CA ALA A 307 19.04 13.39 38.39
C ALA A 307 17.71 12.64 38.64
N MET A 308 17.67 11.71 39.60
CA MET A 308 16.47 10.91 39.94
C MET A 308 15.85 11.25 41.31
N THR A 309 16.31 12.32 41.96
CA THR A 309 15.76 12.78 43.25
C THR A 309 15.54 14.29 43.25
N GLY A 310 14.41 14.74 42.70
CA GLY A 310 13.95 16.12 42.82
C GLY A 310 12.66 16.41 42.06
N GLU A 311 11.57 16.65 42.80
CA GLU A 311 10.23 17.14 42.38
C GLU A 311 9.31 16.20 41.58
N LEU A 312 8.70 15.27 42.31
CA LEU A 312 7.34 14.79 42.02
C LEU A 312 6.36 15.97 42.21
N MET A 313 5.89 16.56 41.12
CA MET A 313 4.68 17.37 41.11
C MET A 313 3.48 16.46 41.39
N ALA A 314 2.84 16.69 42.53
CA ALA A 314 1.54 16.13 42.88
C ALA A 314 0.50 16.52 41.83
N VAL A 315 -0.06 15.52 41.15
CA VAL A 315 -1.33 15.65 40.42
C VAL A 315 -2.38 14.99 41.29
N ASP A 316 -3.34 15.78 41.74
CA ASP A 316 -4.48 15.37 42.56
C ASP A 316 -5.18 14.13 41.98
N TYR A 317 -5.15 13.04 42.74
CA TYR A 317 -6.02 11.89 42.53
C TYR A 317 -7.40 12.22 43.07
N LEU A 318 -8.37 12.42 42.18
CA LEU A 318 -9.80 12.32 42.55
C LEU A 318 -10.13 10.84 42.83
N PRO A 319 -10.79 10.50 43.95
CA PRO A 319 -11.18 9.14 44.25
C PRO A 319 -12.39 8.71 43.41
N TYR A 320 -12.24 7.62 42.66
CA TYR A 320 -13.35 6.94 41.99
C TYR A 320 -14.11 6.10 43.03
N ASP A 321 -15.36 6.46 43.28
CA ASP A 321 -16.28 5.75 44.14
C ASP A 321 -16.70 4.41 43.50
N ARG A 322 -16.56 3.32 44.26
CA ARG A 322 -16.77 1.94 43.81
C ARG A 322 -18.09 1.35 44.32
N ASN A 323 -19.09 2.19 44.61
CA ASN A 323 -20.44 1.74 44.98
C ASN A 323 -21.50 2.57 44.25
N SER A 324 -21.82 2.19 43.01
CA SER A 324 -23.15 2.47 42.44
C SER A 324 -23.62 1.23 41.68
N ASP A 325 -24.46 0.45 42.36
CA ASP A 325 -25.37 -0.50 41.74
C ASP A 325 -26.47 0.31 41.04
N GLU A 326 -26.41 0.40 39.71
CA GLU A 326 -27.60 0.68 38.89
C GLU A 326 -27.73 -0.35 37.76
N PRO A 327 -28.95 -0.84 37.50
CA PRO A 327 -29.21 -2.06 36.77
C PRO A 327 -29.04 -1.94 35.26
N VAL A 328 -28.42 -2.98 34.68
CA VAL A 328 -28.28 -3.25 33.26
C VAL A 328 -29.67 -3.39 32.62
N ALA A 329 -30.05 -2.41 31.79
CA ALA A 329 -31.19 -2.55 30.89
C ALA A 329 -30.78 -3.35 29.65
N GLU A 330 -31.45 -4.49 29.45
CA GLU A 330 -31.44 -5.29 28.22
C GLU A 330 -31.77 -4.42 27.01
N ALA A 331 -30.84 -4.32 26.06
CA ALA A 331 -31.13 -3.80 24.74
C ALA A 331 -31.81 -4.89 23.91
N VAL A 332 -33.15 -4.85 23.93
CA VAL A 332 -34.05 -5.57 23.04
C VAL A 332 -33.79 -5.12 21.59
N VAL A 333 -33.57 -6.10 20.72
CA VAL A 333 -33.54 -5.95 19.26
C VAL A 333 -34.93 -5.53 18.80
N VAL A 334 -35.06 -4.31 18.30
CA VAL A 334 -36.24 -3.84 17.58
C VAL A 334 -35.87 -3.78 16.11
N GLU A 335 -36.45 -4.69 15.33
CA GLU A 335 -36.48 -4.64 13.87
C GLU A 335 -37.42 -3.49 13.45
N ASP A 336 -36.88 -2.53 12.71
CA ASP A 336 -37.64 -1.41 12.15
C ASP A 336 -38.17 -1.81 10.77
N GLU A 337 -39.37 -2.42 10.77
CA GLU A 337 -40.27 -2.42 9.62
C GLU A 337 -41.11 -1.13 9.67
N SER A 338 -40.85 -0.19 8.75
CA SER A 338 -41.75 0.94 8.50
C SER A 338 -42.15 1.01 7.02
N GLU A 339 -43.06 0.12 6.63
CA GLU A 339 -43.98 0.35 5.52
C GLU A 339 -45.06 1.37 5.95
N HIS A 340 -45.03 2.56 5.36
CA HIS A 340 -46.10 3.52 5.47
C HIS A 340 -47.34 3.07 4.66
N VAL A 341 -48.37 2.59 5.35
CA VAL A 341 -49.74 2.48 4.82
C VAL A 341 -50.65 3.48 5.55
N VAL A 342 -51.02 4.54 4.85
CA VAL A 342 -52.19 5.37 5.20
C VAL A 342 -53.41 4.73 4.54
N ARG A 343 -54.42 4.37 5.34
CA ARG A 343 -55.69 3.83 4.86
C ARG A 343 -56.84 4.72 5.35
N ALA A 344 -57.58 5.33 4.41
CA ALA A 344 -58.97 5.74 4.63
C ALA A 344 -59.67 6.03 3.29
N ASN A 345 -60.33 5.02 2.70
CA ASN A 345 -61.71 5.14 2.21
C ASN A 345 -62.22 3.77 1.76
N GLY A 346 -63.34 3.37 2.36
CA GLY A 346 -63.85 2.01 2.38
C GLY A 346 -64.39 1.50 1.04
N LYS A 347 -64.10 0.22 0.78
CA LYS A 347 -65.00 -0.81 0.23
C LYS A 347 -64.21 -2.12 0.13
N LEU A 348 -64.57 -3.09 0.98
CA LEU A 348 -64.02 -4.45 0.92
C LEU A 348 -64.69 -5.20 -0.25
N LYS A 349 -63.88 -5.68 -1.19
CA LYS A 349 -64.23 -6.75 -2.14
C LYS A 349 -63.32 -7.95 -1.81
N PRO A 350 -63.85 -9.17 -1.63
CA PRO A 350 -63.01 -10.34 -1.40
C PRO A 350 -62.42 -10.82 -2.74
N THR A 351 -61.09 -10.77 -2.88
CA THR A 351 -60.39 -11.41 -4.00
C THR A 351 -59.75 -12.71 -3.52
N ALA A 352 -60.10 -13.78 -4.24
CA ALA A 352 -59.69 -15.17 -4.05
C ALA A 352 -58.16 -15.38 -3.98
N PRO A 353 -57.70 -16.47 -3.33
CA PRO A 353 -56.27 -16.77 -3.21
C PRO A 353 -55.67 -17.08 -4.58
N LYS A 354 -54.56 -16.41 -4.92
CA LYS A 354 -53.76 -16.68 -6.13
C LYS A 354 -53.11 -18.05 -6.04
N ALA A 355 -53.24 -18.79 -7.13
CA ALA A 355 -52.76 -20.13 -7.35
C ALA A 355 -51.23 -20.25 -7.28
N LYS A 356 -50.78 -21.41 -6.79
CA LYS A 356 -49.42 -21.97 -6.92
C LYS A 356 -48.93 -21.83 -8.38
N VAL A 357 -47.77 -21.19 -8.55
CA VAL A 357 -47.05 -21.18 -9.82
C VAL A 357 -46.21 -22.46 -9.88
N GLU A 358 -46.52 -23.34 -10.83
CA GLU A 358 -45.70 -24.48 -11.21
C GLU A 358 -44.46 -24.02 -11.99
N PRO A 359 -43.30 -24.69 -11.83
CA PRO A 359 -42.09 -24.32 -12.56
C PRO A 359 -42.18 -24.69 -14.04
N VAL A 360 -41.91 -23.71 -14.90
CA VAL A 360 -41.84 -23.84 -16.36
C VAL A 360 -40.60 -24.67 -16.73
N VAL A 361 -40.84 -25.87 -17.26
CA VAL A 361 -39.84 -26.74 -17.90
C VAL A 361 -39.49 -26.16 -19.27
N GLN A 362 -38.25 -25.70 -19.47
CA GLN A 362 -37.75 -25.33 -20.80
C GLN A 362 -37.41 -26.59 -21.61
N LYS A 363 -37.94 -26.67 -22.83
CA LYS A 363 -37.60 -27.70 -23.82
C LYS A 363 -36.16 -27.53 -24.33
N PRO A 364 -35.45 -28.63 -24.65
CA PRO A 364 -34.07 -28.58 -25.13
C PRO A 364 -33.97 -27.90 -26.50
N GLN A 365 -32.96 -27.05 -26.64
CA GLN A 365 -32.61 -26.30 -27.83
C GLN A 365 -31.82 -27.23 -28.77
N GLY A 366 -32.25 -27.35 -30.04
CA GLY A 366 -31.58 -28.18 -31.06
C GLY A 366 -30.21 -27.62 -31.49
N PRO A 367 -29.33 -28.46 -32.06
CA PRO A 367 -27.97 -28.06 -32.43
C PRO A 367 -27.93 -27.04 -33.59
N SER A 368 -27.03 -26.06 -33.45
CA SER A 368 -26.79 -24.97 -34.40
C SER A 368 -26.18 -25.46 -35.72
N PRO A 369 -26.61 -24.96 -36.89
CA PRO A 369 -26.19 -25.43 -38.22
C PRO A 369 -24.88 -24.80 -38.76
N PHE A 370 -24.02 -24.24 -37.90
CA PHE A 370 -22.78 -23.57 -38.33
C PHE A 370 -21.50 -24.25 -37.81
N ALA A 371 -21.46 -25.58 -37.89
CA ALA A 371 -20.22 -26.33 -37.75
C ALA A 371 -19.91 -27.01 -39.08
N GLU A 372 -18.98 -26.44 -39.84
CA GLU A 372 -18.27 -27.16 -40.90
C GLU A 372 -16.75 -27.11 -40.66
N PRO A 373 -16.02 -28.13 -41.15
CA PRO A 373 -14.78 -28.58 -40.55
C PRO A 373 -13.53 -28.01 -41.20
N SER A 374 -12.47 -28.00 -40.40
CA SER A 374 -11.07 -27.74 -40.74
C SER A 374 -10.51 -28.64 -41.84
N THR A 375 -9.80 -28.05 -42.81
CA THR A 375 -8.74 -28.71 -43.58
C THR A 375 -7.57 -27.75 -43.84
N ASP A 376 -6.38 -28.21 -43.49
CA ASP A 376 -5.05 -27.66 -43.80
C ASP A 376 -4.78 -27.48 -45.29
N THR A 377 -4.05 -26.43 -45.68
CA THR A 377 -2.78 -26.53 -46.46
C THR A 377 -2.10 -25.16 -46.71
N GLN A 378 -0.89 -25.02 -46.15
CA GLN A 378 0.35 -24.45 -46.71
C GLN A 378 0.49 -22.94 -47.11
N PRO A 379 1.63 -22.28 -46.79
CA PRO A 379 1.84 -20.82 -46.98
C PRO A 379 2.73 -20.45 -48.20
N PRO A 380 2.71 -19.18 -48.62
CA PRO A 380 3.90 -18.52 -49.20
C PRO A 380 4.17 -17.17 -48.49
N ALA A 381 5.37 -16.89 -47.96
CA ALA A 381 6.62 -16.50 -48.63
C ALA A 381 6.91 -14.97 -48.53
N LEU A 382 8.03 -14.69 -47.87
CA LEU A 382 8.97 -13.56 -48.00
C LEU A 382 8.61 -12.33 -48.85
N ILE A 383 8.67 -11.14 -48.22
CA ILE A 383 9.23 -9.93 -48.84
C ILE A 383 10.15 -9.22 -47.83
N THR A 384 11.40 -9.02 -48.25
CA THR A 384 12.48 -8.23 -47.64
C THR A 384 12.43 -6.76 -48.10
N THR A 385 12.61 -5.83 -47.14
CA THR A 385 13.33 -4.50 -47.12
C THR A 385 13.42 -3.60 -48.38
N PRO A 386 13.52 -2.24 -48.27
CA PRO A 386 14.50 -1.52 -47.42
C PRO A 386 14.07 -0.17 -46.77
N GLU A 387 14.89 0.23 -45.80
CA GLU A 387 15.06 1.60 -45.25
C GLU A 387 15.69 2.54 -46.32
N PRO A 388 15.54 3.88 -46.23
CA PRO A 388 16.68 4.66 -45.75
C PRO A 388 16.35 5.94 -44.93
N LYS A 389 17.38 6.29 -44.14
CA LYS A 389 17.65 7.48 -43.32
C LYS A 389 17.31 8.85 -43.96
N ALA A 390 16.87 9.79 -43.12
CA ALA A 390 17.50 11.13 -42.99
C ALA A 390 17.08 11.85 -41.69
N ALA A 391 18.04 12.59 -41.14
CA ALA A 391 18.07 13.33 -39.89
C ALA A 391 17.06 14.49 -39.77
N GLU A 392 16.64 14.83 -38.55
CA GLU A 392 16.83 16.19 -38.00
C GLU A 392 16.55 16.32 -36.48
N LYS A 393 17.48 17.04 -35.84
CA LYS A 393 17.42 17.90 -34.63
C LYS A 393 16.87 17.37 -33.29
N LYS A 394 17.83 17.22 -32.37
CA LYS A 394 17.68 17.30 -30.91
C LYS A 394 16.97 18.60 -30.49
N VAL A 395 15.98 18.46 -29.61
CA VAL A 395 15.56 19.48 -28.65
C VAL A 395 15.89 18.88 -27.28
N ASP A 396 16.74 19.57 -26.52
CA ASP A 396 17.18 19.16 -25.19
C ASP A 396 16.01 19.31 -24.21
N GLU A 397 15.35 18.20 -23.88
CA GLU A 397 14.53 18.07 -22.67
C GLU A 397 15.44 17.74 -21.50
N ALA A 398 15.42 18.60 -20.49
CA ALA A 398 16.05 18.39 -19.20
C ALA A 398 15.42 17.16 -18.50
N LYS A 399 15.96 15.98 -18.79
CA LYS A 399 15.78 14.79 -17.98
C LYS A 399 16.48 15.02 -16.65
N ALA A 400 15.77 14.72 -15.56
CA ALA A 400 16.37 14.59 -14.24
C ALA A 400 17.57 13.63 -14.35
N ASP A 401 18.74 14.09 -13.92
CA ASP A 401 20.00 13.35 -13.93
C ASP A 401 19.90 12.11 -13.05
N GLU A 402 19.40 11.00 -13.61
CA GLU A 402 19.74 9.69 -13.06
C GLU A 402 21.24 9.50 -13.28
N PRO A 403 22.02 9.20 -12.21
CA PRO A 403 23.45 9.05 -12.33
C PRO A 403 23.75 7.96 -13.36
N GLU A 404 24.66 8.26 -14.31
CA GLU A 404 25.05 7.28 -15.32
C GLU A 404 25.50 5.98 -14.62
N PRO A 405 25.03 4.81 -15.08
CA PRO A 405 25.38 3.54 -14.45
C PRO A 405 26.88 3.35 -14.50
N THR A 406 27.45 2.94 -13.37
CA THR A 406 28.87 2.64 -13.24
C THR A 406 29.27 1.55 -14.24
N GLU A 407 30.55 1.52 -14.64
CA GLU A 407 31.05 0.47 -15.55
C GLU A 407 30.81 -0.95 -15.01
N LEU A 408 30.78 -1.10 -13.68
CA LEU A 408 30.47 -2.37 -13.03
C LEU A 408 28.99 -2.76 -13.21
N GLU A 409 28.07 -1.80 -13.09
CA GLU A 409 26.64 -2.02 -13.35
C GLU A 409 26.37 -2.34 -14.82
N LYS A 410 27.06 -1.67 -15.75
CA LYS A 410 26.99 -2.01 -17.19
C LYS A 410 27.45 -3.44 -17.46
N LYS A 411 28.54 -3.88 -16.82
CA LYS A 411 29.03 -5.27 -16.94
C LYS A 411 28.06 -6.26 -16.30
N ARG A 412 27.50 -5.94 -15.13
CA ARG A 412 26.48 -6.74 -14.47
C ARG A 412 25.25 -6.91 -15.36
N ALA A 413 24.71 -5.82 -15.92
CA ALA A 413 23.54 -5.87 -16.79
C ALA A 413 23.77 -6.75 -18.03
N ARG A 414 24.96 -6.67 -18.65
CA ARG A 414 25.34 -7.56 -19.76
C ARG A 414 25.46 -9.02 -19.35
N ALA A 415 26.04 -9.28 -18.17
CA ALA A 415 26.15 -10.64 -17.63
C ALA A 415 24.76 -11.26 -17.39
N TRP A 416 23.81 -10.48 -16.82
CA TRP A 416 22.43 -10.96 -16.59
C TRP A 416 21.71 -11.28 -17.89
N ALA A 417 21.86 -10.45 -18.93
CA ALA A 417 21.28 -10.72 -20.24
C ALA A 417 21.79 -12.04 -20.84
N LEU A 418 23.10 -12.30 -20.75
CA LEU A 418 23.70 -13.55 -21.25
C LEU A 418 23.32 -14.78 -20.42
N LEU A 419 23.20 -14.62 -19.10
CA LEU A 419 22.83 -15.71 -18.20
C LEU A 419 21.34 -16.07 -18.30
N ALA A 420 20.48 -15.11 -18.62
CA ALA A 420 19.07 -15.32 -18.92
C ALA A 420 18.86 -16.13 -20.21
N ASP A 421 19.65 -15.84 -21.24
CA ASP A 421 19.62 -16.54 -22.54
C ASP A 421 20.56 -17.76 -22.60
N TRP A 422 21.08 -18.21 -21.45
CA TRP A 422 22.04 -19.31 -21.43
C TRP A 422 21.38 -20.63 -21.90
N PRO A 423 22.00 -21.40 -22.82
CA PRO A 423 21.40 -22.62 -23.35
C PRO A 423 21.05 -23.63 -22.25
N ALA A 424 19.81 -24.13 -22.25
CA ALA A 424 19.38 -25.19 -21.34
C ALA A 424 20.25 -26.45 -21.53
N GLY A 425 20.83 -26.95 -20.43
CA GLY A 425 21.69 -28.14 -20.42
C GLY A 425 23.19 -27.89 -20.64
N ARG A 426 23.63 -26.64 -20.86
CA ARG A 426 25.05 -26.28 -20.86
C ARG A 426 25.44 -25.70 -19.50
N GLU A 427 26.49 -26.23 -18.89
CA GLU A 427 27.03 -25.66 -17.64
C GLU A 427 27.47 -24.20 -17.85
N ARG A 428 27.19 -23.34 -16.88
CA ARG A 428 27.58 -21.93 -16.89
C ARG A 428 29.07 -21.81 -16.62
N ASN A 429 29.86 -21.59 -17.68
CA ASN A 429 31.31 -21.50 -17.59
C ASN A 429 31.78 -20.06 -17.40
N ALA A 430 32.48 -19.78 -16.28
CA ALA A 430 33.01 -18.46 -15.96
C ALA A 430 33.96 -17.91 -17.03
N LYS A 431 34.73 -18.76 -17.70
CA LYS A 431 35.66 -18.36 -18.77
C LYS A 431 34.94 -17.83 -20.00
N GLU A 432 33.84 -18.47 -20.39
CA GLU A 432 33.03 -18.04 -21.54
C GLU A 432 32.33 -16.71 -21.25
N LEU A 433 31.73 -16.59 -20.06
CA LEU A 433 31.08 -15.36 -19.63
C LEU A 433 32.08 -14.20 -19.51
N ALA A 434 33.27 -14.43 -18.94
CA ALA A 434 34.32 -13.43 -18.81
C ALA A 434 34.77 -12.88 -20.16
N GLY A 435 34.92 -13.75 -21.17
CA GLY A 435 35.23 -13.36 -22.54
C GLY A 435 34.12 -12.51 -23.17
N ALA A 436 32.86 -12.86 -22.94
CA ALA A 436 31.71 -12.17 -23.51
C ALA A 436 31.48 -10.77 -22.92
N ILE A 437 31.72 -10.58 -21.61
CA ILE A 437 31.51 -9.28 -20.93
C ILE A 437 32.79 -8.46 -20.74
N ASN A 438 33.93 -8.93 -21.29
CA ASN A 438 35.25 -8.33 -21.13
C ASN A 438 35.59 -8.06 -19.65
N SER A 439 35.48 -9.11 -18.82
CA SER A 439 35.84 -9.11 -17.40
C SER A 439 36.87 -10.20 -17.09
N SER A 440 37.37 -10.20 -15.85
CA SER A 440 38.16 -11.32 -15.35
C SER A 440 37.26 -12.51 -15.00
N GLU A 441 37.83 -13.71 -15.06
CA GLU A 441 37.16 -14.97 -14.73
C GLU A 441 36.61 -15.00 -13.27
N PRO A 442 37.33 -14.51 -12.25
CA PRO A 442 36.78 -14.42 -10.89
C PRO A 442 35.55 -13.51 -10.78
N MET A 443 35.49 -12.43 -11.57
CA MET A 443 34.35 -11.51 -11.58
C MET A 443 33.14 -12.15 -12.27
N ALA A 444 33.36 -12.83 -13.40
CA ALA A 444 32.31 -13.59 -14.07
C ALA A 444 31.74 -14.70 -13.17
N ASN A 445 32.60 -15.39 -12.42
CA ASN A 445 32.16 -16.42 -11.47
C ASN A 445 31.27 -15.83 -10.35
N ARG A 446 31.61 -14.65 -9.83
CA ARG A 446 30.74 -13.94 -8.86
C ARG A 446 29.38 -13.56 -9.47
N PHE A 447 29.34 -13.13 -10.73
CA PHE A 447 28.08 -12.83 -11.41
C PHE A 447 27.22 -14.08 -11.62
N ILE A 448 27.83 -15.23 -11.94
CA ILE A 448 27.11 -16.51 -12.03
C ILE A 448 26.49 -16.87 -10.68
N GLN A 449 27.28 -16.82 -9.59
CA GLN A 449 26.79 -17.12 -8.24
C GLN A 449 25.64 -16.21 -7.82
N GLN A 450 25.79 -14.89 -8.00
CA GLN A 450 24.73 -13.92 -7.70
C GLN A 450 23.47 -14.16 -8.53
N TYR A 451 23.62 -14.45 -9.82
CA TYR A 451 22.49 -14.76 -10.69
C TYR A 451 21.76 -16.03 -10.24
N ASP A 452 22.51 -17.08 -9.86
CA ASP A 452 21.96 -18.34 -9.40
C ASP A 452 21.25 -18.19 -8.04
N GLU A 453 21.80 -17.39 -7.13
CA GLU A 453 21.17 -17.02 -5.85
C GLU A 453 19.86 -16.25 -6.07
N GLU A 454 19.87 -15.22 -6.93
CA GLU A 454 18.70 -14.38 -7.22
C GLU A 454 17.56 -15.16 -7.90
N HIS A 455 17.89 -16.17 -8.70
CA HIS A 455 16.90 -16.96 -9.46
C HIS A 455 16.61 -18.33 -8.83
N GLY A 456 17.15 -18.61 -7.64
CA GLY A 456 16.92 -19.88 -6.94
C GLY A 456 17.45 -21.11 -7.68
N LEU A 457 18.51 -20.93 -8.48
CA LEU A 457 19.14 -21.99 -9.28
C LEU A 457 20.29 -22.69 -8.54
N VAL A 458 20.59 -22.27 -7.31
CA VAL A 458 21.55 -22.95 -6.44
C VAL A 458 21.00 -24.34 -6.11
N ILE A 459 21.49 -25.34 -6.83
CA ILE A 459 21.36 -26.73 -6.42
C ILE A 459 22.16 -26.83 -5.13
N ALA A 460 21.46 -27.00 -4.01
CA ALA A 460 22.09 -27.27 -2.73
C ALA A 460 23.11 -28.40 -2.93
N SER A 461 24.40 -28.06 -2.88
CA SER A 461 25.47 -29.04 -2.79
C SER A 461 25.15 -29.87 -1.57
N GLN A 462 24.70 -31.11 -1.79
CA GLN A 462 24.55 -32.10 -0.75
C GLN A 462 25.94 -32.27 -0.12
N ASN A 463 26.11 -31.71 1.08
CA ASN A 463 27.10 -32.14 2.05
C ASN A 463 26.39 -33.00 3.09
#